data_AF-A0A5K1G2W1-F1
#
_entry.id   AF-A0A5K1G2W1-F1
#
_cell.length_a   1.000
_cell.length_b   1.000
_cell.length_c   1.000
_cell.angle_alpha   90.00
_cell.angle_beta   90.00
_cell.angle_gamma   90.00
#
_symmetry.space_group_name_H-M   'P 1'
#
loop_
_entity.id
_entity.type
_entity.pdbx_description
1 polymer ?
#
loop_
_entity_poly.entity_id
_entity_poly.type
_entity_poly.pdbx_seq_one_letter_code
_entity_poly.pdbx_strand_id
1 'polypeptide(L)' 'FIEKYGTHVIVGVKMGGKDVVHVKQQHKSMLQPAQMQKMLTKLADDRFADAGTTSILSPVKSSSN' A
#
# COMPACT_ATOMS: atom_id res chain seq x y z
N PHE A 1 -29.56 -10.63 21.10
CA PHE A 1 -28.34 -10.20 21.83
C PHE A 1 -27.13 -10.22 20.91
N ILE A 2 -26.81 -11.35 20.25
CA ILE A 2 -25.71 -11.46 19.27
C ILE A 2 -25.82 -10.46 18.12
N GLU A 3 -27.00 -10.29 17.50
CA GLU A 3 -27.20 -9.28 16.45
C GLU A 3 -26.98 -7.84 16.93
N LYS A 4 -27.14 -7.60 18.24
CA LYS A 4 -27.06 -6.26 18.83
C LYS A 4 -25.67 -5.93 19.36
N TYR A 5 -24.88 -6.92 19.75
CA TYR A 5 -23.60 -6.75 20.44
C TYR A 5 -22.42 -7.52 19.83
N GLY A 6 -22.66 -8.33 18.80
CA GLY A 6 -21.65 -9.18 18.18
C GLY A 6 -21.30 -10.42 19.01
N THR A 7 -20.37 -11.22 18.51
CA THR A 7 -19.92 -12.48 19.14
C THR A 7 -18.59 -12.36 19.87
N HIS A 8 -17.83 -11.28 19.65
CA HIS A 8 -16.46 -11.12 20.16
C HIS A 8 -16.29 -9.75 20.84
N VAL A 9 -15.51 -9.73 21.92
CA VAL A 9 -15.10 -8.51 22.64
C VAL A 9 -13.68 -8.13 22.22
N ILE A 10 -13.48 -6.87 21.87
CA ILE A 10 -12.15 -6.34 21.49
C ILE A 10 -11.37 -6.05 22.77
N VAL A 11 -10.30 -6.79 23.01
CA VAL A 11 -9.41 -6.63 24.20
C VAL A 11 -8.22 -5.70 23.94
N GLY A 12 -8.03 -5.22 22.71
CA GLY A 12 -6.95 -4.31 22.35
C GLY A 12 -7.07 -3.85 20.90
N VAL A 13 -6.61 -2.63 20.62
CA VAL A 13 -6.65 -2.03 19.29
C VAL A 13 -5.26 -1.57 18.87
N LYS A 14 -4.89 -1.83 17.61
CA LYS A 14 -3.68 -1.28 16.99
C LYS A 14 -4.10 -0.25 15.96
N MET A 15 -3.68 0.99 16.15
CA MET A 15 -3.96 2.10 15.24
C MET A 15 -2.85 2.25 14.20
N GLY A 16 -3.23 2.45 12.94
CA GLY A 16 -2.32 2.63 11.82
C GLY A 16 -3.08 2.87 10.51
N GLY A 17 -2.35 3.08 9.43
CA GLY A 17 -2.89 3.15 8.06
C GLY A 17 -2.57 1.88 7.28
N LYS A 18 -3.43 1.51 6.34
CA LYS A 18 -3.16 0.44 5.36
C LYS A 18 -3.36 1.00 3.96
N ASP A 19 -2.26 1.14 3.23
CA ASP A 19 -2.31 1.48 1.81
C ASP A 19 -2.36 0.20 0.98
N VAL A 20 -3.31 0.13 0.03
CA VAL A 20 -3.49 -1.01 -0.88
C VAL A 20 -3.55 -0.49 -2.31
N VAL A 21 -2.65 -0.98 -3.16
CA VAL A 21 -2.61 -0.63 -4.58
C VAL A 21 -3.01 -1.86 -5.41
N HIS A 22 -3.99 -1.70 -6.29
CA HIS A 22 -4.38 -2.74 -7.24
C HIS A 22 -3.82 -2.43 -8.63
N VAL A 23 -3.09 -3.37 -9.22
CA VAL A 23 -2.50 -3.23 -10.56
C VAL A 23 -3.09 -4.29 -11.48
N LYS A 24 -3.67 -3.85 -12.60
CA LYS A 24 -4.24 -4.71 -13.63
C LYS A 24 -3.53 -4.48 -14.96
N GLN A 25 -3.14 -5.57 -15.61
CA GLN A 25 -2.60 -5.52 -16.96
C GLN A 25 -3.74 -5.44 -17.98
N GLN A 26 -3.75 -4.40 -18.82
CA GLN A 26 -4.81 -4.20 -19.82
C GLN A 26 -4.69 -5.16 -21.02
N HIS A 27 -3.46 -5.48 -21.44
CA HIS A 27 -3.20 -6.33 -22.62
C HIS A 27 -2.61 -7.65 -22.14
N LYS A 28 -3.06 -8.79 -22.70
CA LYS A 28 -2.47 -10.10 -22.37
C LYS A 28 -1.02 -10.14 -22.85
N SER A 29 -0.08 -10.29 -21.92
CA SER A 29 1.28 -10.70 -22.26
C SER A 29 1.33 -12.22 -22.41
N MET A 30 2.31 -12.73 -23.15
CA MET A 30 2.61 -14.17 -23.21
C MET A 30 3.28 -14.70 -21.93
N LEU A 31 3.39 -13.87 -20.88
CA LEU A 31 4.03 -14.23 -19.62
C LEU A 31 3.07 -15.07 -18.77
N GLN A 32 3.63 -16.09 -18.11
CA GLN A 32 2.87 -16.89 -17.17
C GLN A 32 2.40 -16.02 -15.98
N PRO A 33 1.18 -16.21 -15.44
CA PRO A 33 0.67 -15.41 -14.33
C PRO A 33 1.62 -15.32 -13.13
N ALA A 34 2.32 -16.42 -12.80
CA ALA A 34 3.30 -16.46 -11.71
C ALA A 34 4.51 -15.56 -11.96
N GLN A 35 4.99 -15.49 -13.21
CA GLN A 35 6.11 -14.62 -13.59
C GLN A 35 5.70 -13.15 -13.56
N MET A 36 4.48 -12.85 -14.02
CA MET A 36 3.91 -11.50 -13.95
C MET A 36 3.74 -11.04 -12.50
N GLN A 37 3.20 -11.89 -11.62
CA GLN A 37 3.06 -11.58 -10.20
C GLN A 37 4.41 -11.28 -9.56
N LYS A 38 5.42 -12.12 -9.81
CA LYS A 38 6.77 -11.92 -9.27
C LYS A 38 7.39 -10.60 -9.73
N MET A 39 7.18 -10.23 -11.00
CA MET A 39 7.66 -8.95 -11.54
C MET A 39 6.93 -7.76 -10.91
N LEU A 40 5.60 -7.83 -10.76
CA LEU A 40 4.81 -6.77 -10.12
C LEU A 40 5.17 -6.61 -8.64
N THR A 41 5.40 -7.70 -7.92
CA THR A 41 5.89 -7.66 -6.53
C THR A 41 7.26 -7.00 -6.46
N LYS A 42 8.21 -7.40 -7.31
CA LYS A 42 9.53 -6.75 -7.34
C LYS A 42 9.45 -5.25 -7.63
N LEU A 43 8.63 -4.84 -8.61
CA LEU A 43 8.41 -3.43 -8.92
C LEU A 43 7.77 -2.66 -7.76
N ALA A 44 6.85 -3.30 -7.02
CA ALA A 44 6.25 -2.71 -5.83
C ALA A 44 7.30 -2.57 -4.72
N ASP A 45 8.08 -3.61 -4.46
CA ASP A 45 9.14 -3.60 -3.46
C ASP A 45 10.17 -2.51 -3.78
N ASP A 46 10.67 -2.45 -5.02
CA ASP A 46 11.64 -1.42 -5.45
C ASP A 46 11.08 0.01 -5.29
N ARG A 47 9.78 0.21 -5.57
CA ARG A 47 9.15 1.54 -5.53
C ARG A 47 8.76 1.99 -4.12
N PHE A 48 8.35 1.06 -3.27
CA PHE A 48 7.82 1.35 -1.94
C PHE A 48 8.81 1.01 -0.81
N ALA A 49 9.98 0.43 -1.11
CA ALA A 49 11.05 0.24 -0.12
C ALA A 49 11.54 1.57 0.49
N ASP A 50 11.64 2.64 -0.31
CA ASP A 50 12.07 3.98 0.14
C ASP A 50 10.92 4.86 0.66
N ALA A 51 9.67 4.39 0.57
CA ALA A 51 8.52 5.13 1.09
C ALA A 51 8.48 5.21 2.62
N GLY A 52 9.39 4.50 3.31
CA GLY A 52 9.64 4.68 4.74
C GLY A 52 10.40 5.97 5.10
N THR A 53 10.99 6.69 4.14
CA THR A 53 11.99 7.75 4.45
C THR A 53 11.79 9.08 3.73
N THR A 54 10.77 9.26 2.88
CA THR A 54 10.55 10.56 2.21
C THR A 54 9.42 11.35 2.88
N SER A 55 9.79 12.01 3.97
CA SER A 55 9.47 13.41 4.27
C SER A 55 8.00 13.83 4.14
N ILE A 56 7.23 13.47 5.16
CA ILE A 56 6.38 14.50 5.79
C ILE A 56 7.36 15.63 6.18
N LEU A 57 7.20 16.83 5.60
CA LEU A 57 8.02 18.05 5.79
C LEU A 57 9.21 18.23 4.81
N SER A 58 8.93 18.84 3.65
CA SER A 58 9.83 19.88 3.12
C SER A 58 9.01 21.17 2.95
N PRO A 59 9.35 22.26 3.67
CA PRO A 59 8.73 23.55 3.40
C PRO A 59 9.22 24.02 2.03
N VAL A 60 8.27 24.35 1.15
CA VAL A 60 8.52 25.16 -0.06
C VAL A 60 9.34 26.39 0.37
N LYS A 61 10.61 26.45 -0.03
CA LYS A 61 11.33 27.72 -0.09
C LYS A 61 10.91 28.43 -1.38
N SER A 62 10.00 29.38 -1.25
CA SER A 62 9.78 30.41 -2.26
C SER A 62 11.01 31.33 -2.30
N SER A 63 11.83 31.19 -3.34
CA SER A 63 12.81 32.22 -3.69
C SER A 63 12.08 33.26 -4.54
N SER A 64 11.73 34.41 -3.95
CA SER A 64 11.43 35.61 -4.73
C SER A 64 12.75 36.23 -5.15
N ASN A 65 12.82 36.60 -6.43
CA ASN A 65 13.81 37.54 -6.96
C ASN A 65 13.79 38.86 -6.20
#